data_AF-A0A5N7CMU1-F1
#
_entry.id   AF-A0A5N7CMU1-F1
#
_cell.length_a   1.000
_cell.length_b   1.000
_cell.length_c   1.000
_cell.angle_alpha   90.00
_cell.angle_beta   90.00
_cell.angle_gamma   90.00
#
_symmetry.space_group_name_H-M   'P 1'
#
loop_
_entity.id
_entity.type
_entity.pdbx_description
1 polymer ?
#
loop_
_entity_poly.entity_id
_entity_poly.type
_entity_poly.pdbx_seq_one_letter_code
_entity_poly.pdbx_strand_id
1 'polypeptide(L)'
;MVTPYQRPPPKIPSQKIVGRWEQGATNPTCLTFDERQQILKRYPYGRCEDFCKAHTGLTIEELVQKAARTDNLSRLETNIILWGPSYLMDNSDPDAIEARDVIRWPVNVRDTYIAVKEAILTDIEKKARANANKSYDRHKELDRVARDRISLDDLNNIRISNNIPWMTRGGNQLQQHWGFVCIRTSFHDDSAWRHFQYQFREAIDLGLTFVQNHKDKFWTPDSLKQRWKIQWAEDPVNENAVLEDICGYFRKFRDEGKIEPGLRQDTFFYVDAAAIQSSLDHCPLPERGYVLAADAFHDATKLPTYLYGFKGSVRVALTGAFTTFHARLIPRGSPKDDPTAEHNLRQSWEVIYKRAKFDQSQNAYPPPSAVNRGWYHSGLDNTILNK
;
A
#
# COMPACT_ATOMS: atom_id res chain seq x y z
N MET A 1 -16.16 27.33 11.25
CA MET A 1 -16.79 27.19 9.91
C MET A 1 -15.74 26.63 8.97
N VAL A 2 -15.90 25.40 8.49
CA VAL A 2 -14.99 24.83 7.49
C VAL A 2 -15.47 25.34 6.13
N THR A 3 -14.67 26.17 5.47
CA THR A 3 -14.94 26.58 4.08
C THR A 3 -14.97 25.31 3.23
N PRO A 4 -16.08 24.99 2.54
CA PRO A 4 -16.13 23.83 1.66
C PRO A 4 -15.04 24.01 0.61
N TYR A 5 -14.19 23.00 0.45
CA TYR A 5 -13.15 22.99 -0.58
C TYR A 5 -13.81 23.18 -1.95
N GLN A 6 -13.70 24.38 -2.52
CA GLN A 6 -14.12 24.64 -3.88
C GLN A 6 -13.10 24.02 -4.83
N ARG A 7 -13.49 22.93 -5.49
CA ARG A 7 -12.63 22.29 -6.49
C ARG A 7 -12.32 23.30 -7.60
N PRO A 8 -11.06 23.42 -8.05
CA PRO A 8 -10.71 24.31 -9.14
C PRO A 8 -11.48 23.94 -10.43
N PRO A 9 -11.74 24.93 -11.31
CA PRO A 9 -12.34 24.67 -12.61
C PRO A 9 -11.46 23.69 -13.41
N PRO A 10 -12.05 22.85 -14.28
CA PRO A 10 -11.27 21.92 -15.09
C PRO A 10 -10.40 22.71 -16.06
N LYS A 11 -9.18 22.23 -16.32
CA LYS A 11 -8.32 22.79 -17.37
C LYS A 11 -8.88 22.39 -18.73
N ILE A 12 -9.63 23.28 -19.38
CA ILE A 12 -10.22 23.04 -20.69
C ILE A 12 -9.18 23.43 -21.77
N PRO A 13 -8.89 22.54 -22.74
CA PRO A 13 -8.02 22.86 -23.87
C PRO A 13 -8.53 24.06 -24.66
N SER A 14 -7.62 24.87 -25.19
CA SER A 14 -7.99 25.98 -26.07
C SER A 14 -8.65 25.47 -27.36
N GLN A 15 -9.49 26.30 -28.00
CA GLN A 15 -10.13 25.95 -29.27
C GLN A 15 -9.14 25.60 -30.39
N LYS A 16 -7.94 26.21 -30.36
CA LYS A 16 -6.85 25.86 -31.28
C LYS A 16 -6.40 24.40 -31.11
N ILE A 17 -6.28 23.94 -29.86
CA ILE A 17 -5.91 22.55 -29.55
C ILE A 17 -7.05 21.61 -29.95
N VAL A 18 -8.29 21.97 -29.64
CA VAL A 18 -9.46 21.15 -30.01
C VAL A 18 -9.58 21.00 -31.53
N GLY A 19 -9.46 22.10 -32.30
CA GLY A 19 -9.47 22.04 -33.76
C GLY A 19 -8.29 21.23 -34.33
N ARG A 20 -7.14 21.24 -33.67
CA ARG A 20 -6.00 20.37 -34.02
C ARG A 20 -6.32 18.89 -33.79
N TRP A 21 -7.04 18.57 -32.72
CA TRP A 21 -7.50 17.21 -32.44
C TRP A 21 -8.56 16.73 -33.42
N GLU A 22 -9.50 17.60 -33.82
CA GLU A 22 -10.49 17.29 -34.86
C GLU A 22 -9.81 16.89 -36.17
N GLN A 23 -8.81 17.66 -36.62
CA GLN A 23 -8.00 17.29 -37.79
C GLN A 23 -7.27 15.96 -37.60
N GLY A 24 -6.69 15.74 -36.42
CA GLY A 24 -6.01 14.49 -36.09
C GLY A 24 -6.93 13.27 -36.05
N ALA A 25 -8.19 13.44 -35.67
CA ALA A 25 -9.18 12.36 -35.64
C ALA A 25 -9.54 11.87 -37.05
N THR A 26 -9.57 12.76 -38.04
CA THR A 26 -9.82 12.39 -39.44
C THR A 26 -8.54 12.01 -40.19
N ASN A 27 -7.43 12.68 -39.88
CA ASN A 27 -6.13 12.43 -40.49
C ASN A 27 -5.02 12.38 -39.41
N PRO A 28 -4.76 11.21 -38.81
CA PRO A 28 -3.74 11.04 -37.76
C PRO A 28 -2.33 11.47 -38.16
N THR A 29 -2.01 11.40 -39.46
CA THR A 29 -0.67 11.77 -39.98
C THR A 29 -0.40 13.27 -39.92
N CYS A 30 -1.44 14.10 -39.76
CA CYS A 30 -1.28 15.54 -39.62
C CYS A 30 -0.66 15.94 -38.27
N LEU A 31 -0.70 15.05 -37.27
CA LEU A 31 -0.12 15.25 -35.95
C LEU A 31 1.35 14.87 -35.94
N THR A 32 2.16 15.70 -35.30
CA THR A 32 3.57 15.43 -35.02
C THR A 32 3.73 14.23 -34.09
N PHE A 33 4.96 13.71 -33.98
CA PHE A 33 5.26 12.66 -33.02
C PHE A 33 4.94 13.10 -31.59
N ASP A 34 5.40 14.28 -31.17
CA ASP A 34 5.20 14.79 -29.81
C ASP A 34 3.72 15.02 -29.48
N GLU A 35 2.93 15.57 -30.43
CA GLU A 35 1.48 15.73 -30.26
C GLU A 35 0.81 14.37 -30.00
N ARG A 36 1.19 13.33 -30.75
CA ARG A 36 0.66 11.97 -30.51
C ARG A 36 1.07 11.42 -29.16
N GLN A 37 2.34 11.58 -28.76
CA GLN A 37 2.80 11.13 -27.44
C GLN A 37 2.09 11.88 -26.31
N GLN A 38 1.82 13.17 -26.45
CA GLN A 38 1.09 13.95 -25.46
C GLN A 38 -0.36 13.46 -25.31
N ILE A 39 -1.07 13.24 -26.43
CA ILE A 39 -2.45 12.72 -26.43
C ILE A 39 -2.51 11.33 -25.78
N LEU A 40 -1.51 10.47 -26.05
CA LEU A 40 -1.36 9.13 -25.49
C LEU A 40 -0.79 9.11 -24.06
N LYS A 41 -0.45 10.28 -23.48
CA LYS A 41 0.17 10.40 -22.14
C LYS A 41 1.50 9.65 -22.00
N ARG A 42 2.31 9.75 -23.05
CA ARG A 42 3.68 9.24 -23.16
C ARG A 42 4.70 10.38 -23.34
N TYR A 43 4.28 11.64 -23.24
CA TYR A 43 5.17 12.80 -23.27
C TYR A 43 5.62 13.17 -21.84
N PRO A 44 6.91 13.52 -21.63
CA PRO A 44 8.00 13.51 -22.60
C PRO A 44 8.50 12.08 -22.87
N TYR A 45 8.64 11.74 -24.15
CA TYR A 45 8.87 10.36 -24.62
C TYR A 45 10.11 9.70 -24.01
N GLY A 46 11.26 10.40 -24.03
CA GLY A 46 12.50 9.87 -23.46
C GLY A 46 12.37 9.52 -21.97
N ARG A 47 11.70 10.36 -21.17
CA ARG A 47 11.49 10.06 -19.74
C ARG A 47 10.49 8.94 -19.52
N CYS A 48 9.51 8.80 -20.41
CA CYS A 48 8.56 7.69 -20.37
C CYS A 48 9.25 6.37 -20.66
N GLU A 49 10.19 6.34 -21.62
CA GLU A 49 11.05 5.18 -21.88
C GLU A 49 11.89 4.81 -20.65
N ASP A 50 12.58 5.80 -20.06
CA ASP A 50 13.39 5.58 -18.85
C ASP A 50 12.54 5.06 -17.69
N PHE A 51 11.34 5.64 -17.51
CA PHE A 51 10.39 5.20 -16.48
C PHE A 51 9.95 3.75 -16.71
N CYS A 52 9.56 3.40 -17.93
CA CYS A 52 9.16 2.03 -18.27
C CYS A 52 10.31 1.05 -18.00
N LYS A 53 11.52 1.33 -18.50
CA LYS A 53 12.69 0.47 -18.27
C LYS A 53 12.99 0.29 -16.79
N ALA A 54 12.94 1.36 -16.01
CA ALA A 54 13.25 1.30 -14.59
C ALA A 54 12.24 0.45 -13.78
N HIS A 55 10.96 0.45 -14.16
CA HIS A 55 9.91 -0.18 -13.34
C HIS A 55 9.36 -1.50 -13.89
N THR A 56 9.49 -1.75 -15.19
CA THR A 56 9.03 -3.01 -15.83
C THR A 56 10.17 -3.80 -16.46
N GLY A 57 11.35 -3.21 -16.61
CA GLY A 57 12.47 -3.79 -17.36
C GLY A 57 12.27 -3.73 -18.89
N LEU A 58 11.21 -3.08 -19.38
CA LEU A 58 10.84 -3.01 -20.79
C LEU A 58 10.75 -1.55 -21.26
N THR A 59 11.08 -1.30 -22.53
CA THR A 59 10.68 -0.07 -23.23
C THR A 59 9.15 0.04 -23.34
N ILE A 60 8.63 1.23 -23.65
CA ILE A 60 7.18 1.40 -23.88
C ILE A 60 6.70 0.56 -25.07
N GLU A 61 7.53 0.43 -26.11
CA GLU A 61 7.22 -0.37 -27.29
C GLU A 61 7.20 -1.87 -26.99
N GLU A 62 8.21 -2.40 -26.29
CA GLU A 62 8.24 -3.80 -25.86
C GLU A 62 7.05 -4.13 -24.95
N LEU A 63 6.68 -3.20 -24.06
CA LEU A 63 5.52 -3.37 -23.20
C LEU A 63 4.20 -3.41 -24.00
N VAL A 64 4.05 -2.56 -25.02
CA VAL A 64 2.91 -2.61 -25.96
C VAL A 64 2.87 -3.95 -26.69
N GLN A 65 4.00 -4.45 -27.18
CA GLN A 65 4.09 -5.74 -27.86
C GLN A 65 3.72 -6.90 -26.93
N LYS A 66 4.20 -6.87 -25.67
CA LYS A 66 3.82 -7.84 -24.63
C LYS A 66 2.31 -7.81 -24.40
N ALA A 67 1.74 -6.64 -24.14
CA ALA A 67 0.31 -6.45 -23.89
C ALA A 67 -0.57 -6.84 -25.08
N ALA A 68 -0.09 -6.69 -26.32
CA ALA A 68 -0.81 -7.14 -27.50
C ALA A 68 -0.91 -8.69 -27.60
N ARG A 69 -0.04 -9.43 -26.91
CA ARG A 69 0.01 -10.91 -26.94
C ARG A 69 -0.73 -11.58 -25.78
N THR A 70 -0.86 -10.90 -24.64
CA THR A 70 -1.46 -11.47 -23.42
C THR A 70 -2.19 -10.43 -22.59
N ASP A 71 -3.21 -10.86 -21.84
CA ASP A 71 -3.87 -10.06 -20.80
C ASP A 71 -3.32 -10.34 -19.39
N ASN A 72 -2.31 -11.21 -19.27
CA ASN A 72 -1.61 -11.47 -18.02
C ASN A 72 -0.54 -10.39 -17.77
N LEU A 73 -1.01 -9.20 -17.44
CA LEU A 73 -0.19 -8.03 -17.14
C LEU A 73 -0.20 -7.75 -15.64
N SER A 74 0.94 -7.28 -15.12
CA SER A 74 0.97 -6.74 -13.76
C SER A 74 0.08 -5.49 -13.65
N ARG A 75 -0.25 -5.06 -12.43
CA ARG A 75 -1.03 -3.81 -12.22
C ARG A 75 -0.34 -2.60 -12.83
N LEU A 76 0.99 -2.52 -12.67
CA LEU A 76 1.78 -1.42 -13.21
C LEU A 76 1.77 -1.43 -14.74
N GLU A 77 2.01 -2.59 -15.35
CA GLU A 77 1.99 -2.76 -16.81
C GLU A 77 0.62 -2.39 -17.39
N THR A 78 -0.45 -2.87 -16.75
CA THR A 78 -1.83 -2.53 -17.10
C THR A 78 -2.07 -1.03 -17.07
N ASN A 79 -1.66 -0.36 -15.98
CA ASN A 79 -1.85 1.07 -15.81
C ASN A 79 -1.04 1.90 -16.82
N ILE A 80 0.21 1.50 -17.11
CA ILE A 80 1.04 2.14 -18.13
C ILE A 80 0.34 2.09 -19.51
N ILE A 81 -0.20 0.93 -19.90
CA ILE A 81 -0.85 0.78 -21.21
C ILE A 81 -2.16 1.60 -21.29
N LEU A 82 -2.97 1.63 -20.23
CA LEU A 82 -4.26 2.31 -20.25
C LEU A 82 -4.13 3.83 -20.13
N TRP A 83 -3.31 4.28 -19.18
CA TRP A 83 -3.22 5.67 -18.73
C TRP A 83 -1.98 6.40 -19.20
N GLY A 84 -0.97 5.68 -19.71
CA GLY A 84 0.31 6.23 -20.15
C GLY A 84 1.31 6.41 -18.99
N PRO A 85 2.63 6.29 -19.23
CA PRO A 85 3.64 6.50 -18.19
C PRO A 85 3.60 7.90 -17.59
N SER A 86 3.33 8.94 -18.39
CA SER A 86 3.37 10.33 -17.89
C SER A 86 2.32 10.60 -16.84
N TYR A 87 1.19 9.88 -16.87
CA TYR A 87 0.17 9.92 -15.83
C TYR A 87 0.65 9.37 -14.47
N LEU A 88 1.62 8.45 -14.50
CA LEU A 88 2.16 7.78 -13.33
C LEU A 88 3.40 8.47 -12.76
N MET A 89 4.07 9.29 -13.56
CA MET A 89 5.24 10.04 -13.12
C MET A 89 4.83 11.16 -12.17
N ASP A 90 5.59 11.36 -11.08
CA ASP A 90 5.47 12.51 -10.17
C ASP A 90 6.07 13.79 -10.77
N ASN A 91 5.81 14.02 -12.06
CA ASN A 91 6.15 15.27 -12.72
C ASN A 91 4.86 16.06 -12.88
N SER A 92 4.74 17.10 -12.08
CA SER A 92 3.76 18.16 -12.25
C SER A 92 4.08 18.95 -13.53
N ASP A 93 3.82 18.35 -14.69
CA ASP A 93 3.64 19.10 -15.92
C ASP A 93 2.32 19.88 -15.79
N PRO A 94 2.37 21.23 -15.71
CA PRO A 94 1.17 22.04 -15.56
C PRO A 94 0.19 21.86 -16.73
N ASP A 95 0.66 21.40 -17.89
CA ASP A 95 -0.12 21.21 -19.11
C ASP A 95 -0.53 19.75 -19.36
N ALA A 96 -0.25 18.84 -18.41
CA ALA A 96 -0.68 17.46 -18.51
C ALA A 96 -2.20 17.33 -18.52
N ILE A 97 -2.71 16.53 -19.47
CA ILE A 97 -4.14 16.19 -19.55
C ILE A 97 -4.49 15.22 -18.43
N GLU A 98 -5.10 15.71 -17.37
CA GLU A 98 -5.54 14.88 -16.26
C GLU A 98 -6.87 14.18 -16.56
N ALA A 99 -7.00 12.90 -16.21
CA ALA A 99 -8.24 12.15 -16.43
C ALA A 99 -9.46 12.81 -15.75
N ARG A 100 -9.25 13.41 -14.57
CA ARG A 100 -10.29 14.15 -13.83
C ARG A 100 -10.80 15.40 -14.57
N ASP A 101 -9.95 16.03 -15.37
CA ASP A 101 -10.33 17.20 -16.16
C ASP A 101 -11.13 16.77 -17.39
N VAL A 102 -10.68 15.72 -18.08
CA VAL A 102 -11.36 15.15 -19.25
C VAL A 102 -12.82 14.82 -18.98
N ILE A 103 -13.14 14.20 -17.83
CA ILE A 103 -14.52 13.84 -17.46
C ILE A 103 -15.42 15.08 -17.34
N ARG A 104 -14.84 16.22 -16.94
CA ARG A 104 -15.53 17.50 -16.68
C ARG A 104 -15.54 18.42 -17.90
N TRP A 105 -14.89 18.05 -19.00
CA TRP A 105 -14.92 18.84 -20.22
C TRP A 105 -16.31 18.86 -20.86
N PRO A 106 -16.63 19.91 -21.64
CA PRO A 106 -17.78 19.89 -22.53
C PRO A 106 -17.78 18.62 -23.39
N VAL A 107 -18.96 18.05 -23.63
CA VAL A 107 -19.13 16.76 -24.32
C VAL A 107 -18.41 16.74 -25.67
N ASN A 108 -18.56 17.80 -26.47
CA ASN A 108 -17.89 17.92 -27.76
C ASN A 108 -16.36 17.87 -27.65
N VAL A 109 -15.77 18.56 -26.67
CA VAL A 109 -14.30 18.58 -26.46
C VAL A 109 -13.81 17.19 -26.02
N ARG A 110 -14.55 16.55 -25.12
CA ARG A 110 -14.24 15.21 -24.63
C ARG A 110 -14.33 14.17 -25.75
N ASP A 111 -15.39 14.22 -26.56
CA ASP A 111 -15.62 13.27 -27.64
C ASP A 111 -14.56 13.44 -28.74
N THR A 112 -14.18 14.69 -29.06
CA THR A 112 -13.05 14.98 -29.95
C THR A 112 -11.74 14.39 -29.42
N TYR A 113 -11.46 14.56 -28.11
CA TYR A 113 -10.25 13.98 -27.50
C TYR A 113 -10.23 12.45 -27.56
N ILE A 114 -11.38 11.80 -27.32
CA ILE A 114 -11.52 10.35 -27.44
C ILE A 114 -11.30 9.91 -28.89
N ALA A 115 -11.94 10.60 -29.85
CA ALA A 115 -11.85 10.29 -31.27
C ALA A 115 -10.41 10.40 -31.79
N VAL A 116 -9.70 11.49 -31.50
CA VAL A 116 -8.29 11.64 -31.91
C VAL A 116 -7.41 10.59 -31.25
N LYS A 117 -7.65 10.28 -29.97
CA LYS A 117 -6.87 9.28 -29.24
C LYS A 117 -7.04 7.89 -29.85
N GLU A 118 -8.25 7.51 -30.26
CA GLU A 118 -8.49 6.23 -30.94
C GLU A 118 -7.91 6.20 -32.36
N ALA A 119 -7.96 7.32 -33.08
CA ALA A 119 -7.47 7.41 -34.46
C ALA A 119 -5.93 7.28 -34.55
N ILE A 120 -5.19 7.76 -33.55
CA ILE A 120 -3.71 7.71 -33.54
C ILE A 120 -3.13 6.37 -33.07
N LEU A 121 -3.96 5.46 -32.54
CA LEU A 121 -3.50 4.13 -32.10
C LEU A 121 -3.30 3.21 -33.29
N THR A 122 -2.16 2.53 -33.32
CA THR A 122 -1.92 1.40 -34.22
C THR A 122 -2.75 0.18 -33.83
N ASP A 123 -2.90 -0.80 -34.73
CA ASP A 123 -3.66 -2.03 -34.45
C ASP A 123 -3.07 -2.84 -33.28
N ILE A 124 -1.74 -2.84 -33.15
CA ILE A 124 -1.05 -3.48 -32.03
C ILE A 124 -1.40 -2.77 -30.72
N GLU A 125 -1.41 -1.44 -30.71
CA GLU A 125 -1.77 -0.68 -29.51
C GLU A 125 -3.25 -0.81 -29.13
N LYS A 126 -4.15 -0.90 -30.12
CA LYS A 126 -5.57 -1.22 -29.88
C LYS A 126 -5.71 -2.58 -29.22
N LYS A 127 -5.00 -3.60 -29.74
CA LYS A 127 -4.97 -4.94 -29.15
C LYS A 127 -4.39 -4.94 -27.74
N ALA A 128 -3.29 -4.21 -27.53
CA ALA A 128 -2.67 -4.05 -26.21
C ALA A 128 -3.63 -3.41 -25.20
N ARG A 129 -4.33 -2.33 -25.58
CA ARG A 129 -5.35 -1.68 -24.73
C ARG A 129 -6.52 -2.62 -24.43
N ALA A 130 -7.00 -3.39 -25.40
CA ALA A 130 -8.08 -4.35 -25.19
C ALA A 130 -7.70 -5.42 -24.15
N ASN A 131 -6.49 -5.97 -24.24
CA ASN A 131 -5.98 -6.92 -23.25
C ASN A 131 -5.72 -6.27 -21.89
N ALA A 132 -5.19 -5.05 -21.87
CA ALA A 132 -5.01 -4.30 -20.63
C ALA A 132 -6.33 -3.99 -19.93
N ASN A 133 -7.41 -3.69 -20.66
CA ASN A 133 -8.75 -3.54 -20.08
C ASN A 133 -9.22 -4.83 -19.39
N LYS A 134 -9.06 -6.00 -20.03
CA LYS A 134 -9.37 -7.30 -19.40
C LYS A 134 -8.55 -7.52 -18.13
N SER A 135 -7.25 -7.19 -18.18
CA SER A 135 -6.37 -7.28 -17.01
C SER A 135 -6.82 -6.35 -15.89
N TYR A 136 -7.18 -5.11 -16.24
CA TYR A 136 -7.69 -4.11 -15.31
C TYR A 136 -8.98 -4.56 -14.63
N ASP A 137 -9.94 -5.09 -15.40
CA ASP A 137 -11.19 -5.62 -14.85
C ASP A 137 -10.95 -6.79 -13.90
N ARG A 138 -10.02 -7.69 -14.25
CA ARG A 138 -9.59 -8.78 -13.36
C ARG A 138 -8.98 -8.27 -12.06
N HIS A 139 -8.07 -7.28 -12.13
CA HIS A 139 -7.47 -6.67 -10.95
C HIS A 139 -8.50 -5.94 -10.08
N LYS A 140 -9.46 -5.26 -10.72
CA LYS A 140 -10.57 -4.58 -10.04
C LYS A 140 -11.50 -5.58 -9.34
N GLU A 141 -11.77 -6.71 -9.96
CA GLU A 141 -12.56 -7.78 -9.34
C GLU A 141 -11.84 -8.40 -8.15
N LEU A 142 -10.54 -8.66 -8.27
CA LEU A 142 -9.71 -9.11 -7.15
C LEU A 142 -9.72 -8.09 -6.00
N ASP A 143 -9.63 -6.80 -6.30
CA ASP A 143 -9.75 -5.72 -5.31
C ASP A 143 -11.14 -5.72 -4.65
N ARG A 144 -12.21 -5.96 -5.42
CA ARG A 144 -13.58 -6.02 -4.89
C ARG A 144 -13.73 -7.20 -3.93
N VAL A 145 -13.34 -8.39 -4.35
CA VAL A 145 -13.39 -9.60 -3.50
C VAL A 145 -12.54 -9.42 -2.24
N ALA A 146 -11.36 -8.81 -2.37
CA ALA A 146 -10.51 -8.48 -1.23
C ALA A 146 -11.17 -7.47 -0.28
N ARG A 147 -11.85 -6.45 -0.83
CA ARG A 147 -12.58 -5.44 -0.04
C ARG A 147 -13.73 -6.06 0.74
N ASP A 148 -14.47 -6.98 0.13
CA ASP A 148 -15.60 -7.65 0.78
C ASP A 148 -15.15 -8.55 1.95
N ARG A 149 -13.88 -8.97 1.94
CA ARG A 149 -13.30 -9.75 3.05
C ARG A 149 -12.89 -8.86 4.22
N ILE A 150 -12.47 -7.61 4.00
CA ILE A 150 -11.87 -6.75 5.03
C ILE A 150 -12.89 -5.78 5.64
N SER A 151 -12.77 -5.52 6.95
CA SER A 151 -13.62 -4.50 7.58
C SER A 151 -13.29 -3.11 7.04
N LEU A 152 -14.27 -2.19 7.08
CA LEU A 152 -14.04 -0.79 6.68
C LEU A 152 -12.95 -0.13 7.55
N ASP A 153 -12.89 -0.50 8.82
CA ASP A 153 -11.91 0.02 9.78
C ASP A 153 -10.50 -0.45 9.45
N ASP A 154 -10.32 -1.75 9.20
CA ASP A 154 -9.05 -2.32 8.74
C ASP A 154 -8.57 -1.69 7.42
N LEU A 155 -9.48 -1.48 6.47
CA LEU A 155 -9.15 -0.84 5.20
C LEU A 155 -8.64 0.59 5.38
N ASN A 156 -9.31 1.38 6.23
CA ASN A 156 -8.89 2.75 6.51
C ASN A 156 -7.52 2.78 7.23
N ASN A 157 -7.31 1.83 8.12
CA ASN A 157 -6.07 1.68 8.85
C ASN A 157 -4.88 1.33 7.95
N ILE A 158 -5.08 0.46 6.96
CA ILE A 158 -4.09 0.19 5.91
C ILE A 158 -3.81 1.48 5.13
N ARG A 159 -4.84 2.24 4.73
CA ARG A 159 -4.67 3.50 4.00
C ARG A 159 -3.86 4.54 4.78
N ILE A 160 -4.09 4.67 6.09
CA ILE A 160 -3.30 5.56 6.95
C ILE A 160 -1.83 5.10 6.97
N SER A 161 -1.62 3.79 7.04
CA SER A 161 -0.28 3.20 7.06
C SER A 161 0.47 3.36 5.72
N ASN A 162 -0.25 3.50 4.61
CA ASN A 162 0.30 3.80 3.28
C ASN A 162 0.84 5.22 3.14
N ASN A 163 0.27 6.17 3.88
CA ASN A 163 0.71 7.56 3.88
C ASN A 163 2.06 7.76 4.59
N ILE A 164 2.62 6.70 5.16
CA ILE A 164 3.92 6.74 5.84
C ILE A 164 5.03 6.45 4.82
N PRO A 165 6.12 7.24 4.74
CA PRO A 165 7.17 7.12 3.72
C PRO A 165 8.05 5.87 3.74
N TRP A 166 7.59 4.80 4.38
CA TRP A 166 8.39 3.63 4.62
C TRP A 166 8.65 2.78 3.39
N MET A 167 7.70 2.72 2.45
CA MET A 167 7.89 1.96 1.22
C MET A 167 9.02 2.54 0.38
N THR A 168 9.22 3.85 0.42
CA THR A 168 10.33 4.55 -0.25
C THR A 168 11.68 4.30 0.41
N ARG A 169 11.73 4.10 1.75
CA ARG A 169 12.98 3.83 2.49
C ARG A 169 13.31 2.33 2.57
N GLY A 170 12.30 1.49 2.70
CA GLY A 170 12.42 0.03 2.73
C GLY A 170 12.74 -0.56 1.36
N GLY A 171 12.15 -0.06 0.27
CA GLY A 171 12.39 -0.59 -1.08
C GLY A 171 13.87 -0.67 -1.47
N ASN A 172 14.69 0.29 -1.04
CA ASN A 172 16.13 0.33 -1.32
C ASN A 172 16.98 -0.51 -0.33
N GLN A 173 16.45 -0.85 0.84
CA GLN A 173 17.15 -1.59 1.91
C GLN A 173 16.73 -3.07 2.00
N LEU A 174 15.58 -3.44 1.44
CA LEU A 174 15.04 -4.79 1.44
C LEU A 174 15.57 -5.59 0.25
N GLN A 175 16.89 -5.86 0.24
CA GLN A 175 17.56 -6.50 -0.90
C GLN A 175 17.20 -7.98 -1.09
N GLN A 176 16.66 -8.67 -0.07
CA GLN A 176 16.28 -10.10 -0.17
C GLN A 176 14.88 -10.39 0.38
N HIS A 177 14.67 -10.27 1.69
CA HIS A 177 13.37 -10.52 2.36
C HIS A 177 13.06 -9.41 3.37
N TRP A 178 11.81 -9.34 3.81
CA TRP A 178 11.39 -8.47 4.91
C TRP A 178 10.30 -9.11 5.76
N GLY A 179 10.26 -8.74 7.04
CA GLY A 179 9.22 -9.20 7.95
C GLY A 179 9.75 -9.40 9.36
N PHE A 180 9.24 -10.41 10.06
CA PHE A 180 9.43 -10.57 11.51
C PHE A 180 9.70 -12.01 11.91
N VAL A 181 10.27 -12.16 13.10
CA VAL A 181 10.18 -13.41 13.86
C VAL A 181 8.87 -13.37 14.66
N CYS A 182 8.15 -14.49 14.69
CA CYS A 182 6.95 -14.67 15.50
C CYS A 182 7.12 -15.86 16.44
N ILE A 183 7.14 -15.59 17.75
CA ILE A 183 7.39 -16.61 18.80
C ILE A 183 6.03 -17.15 19.29
N ARG A 184 5.85 -18.47 19.25
CA ARG A 184 4.70 -19.15 19.86
C ARG A 184 4.94 -19.28 21.36
N THR A 185 3.97 -18.91 22.19
CA THR A 185 4.07 -19.03 23.65
C THR A 185 2.94 -19.88 24.26
N SER A 186 2.12 -20.52 23.41
CA SER A 186 1.02 -21.40 23.82
C SER A 186 1.02 -22.65 22.95
N PHE A 187 1.35 -23.80 23.54
CA PHE A 187 1.53 -25.09 22.85
C PHE A 187 0.35 -26.08 23.05
N HIS A 188 -0.78 -25.65 23.62
CA HIS A 188 -1.90 -26.53 23.99
C HIS A 188 -2.68 -27.16 22.84
N ASP A 189 -2.81 -26.49 21.68
CA ASP A 189 -3.55 -26.98 20.52
C ASP A 189 -2.83 -26.65 19.21
N ASP A 190 -2.27 -27.68 18.56
CA ASP A 190 -1.55 -27.54 17.30
C ASP A 190 -2.47 -27.31 16.09
N SER A 191 -3.72 -27.75 16.15
CA SER A 191 -4.71 -27.50 15.10
C SER A 191 -5.10 -26.02 15.10
N ALA A 192 -5.40 -25.48 16.28
CA ALA A 192 -5.66 -24.06 16.46
C ALA A 192 -4.45 -23.20 16.07
N TRP A 193 -3.24 -23.64 16.40
CA TRP A 193 -2.00 -22.96 15.99
C TRP A 193 -1.84 -22.91 14.47
N ARG A 194 -2.04 -24.04 13.77
CA ARG A 194 -2.00 -24.08 12.29
C ARG A 194 -3.07 -23.19 11.67
N HIS A 195 -4.26 -23.15 12.26
CA HIS A 195 -5.32 -22.24 11.83
C HIS A 195 -4.89 -20.77 11.98
N PHE A 196 -4.33 -20.41 13.13
CA PHE A 196 -3.79 -19.08 13.38
C PHE A 196 -2.73 -18.69 12.35
N GLN A 197 -1.75 -19.57 12.08
CA GLN A 197 -0.70 -19.32 11.09
C GLN A 197 -1.28 -19.06 9.68
N TYR A 198 -2.32 -19.80 9.30
CA TYR A 198 -3.03 -19.60 8.04
C TYR A 198 -3.75 -18.24 8.00
N GLN A 199 -4.54 -17.92 9.03
CA GLN A 199 -5.25 -16.65 9.14
C GLN A 199 -4.29 -15.45 9.16
N PHE A 200 -3.15 -15.57 9.84
CA PHE A 200 -2.11 -14.55 9.87
C PHE A 200 -1.60 -14.23 8.46
N ARG A 201 -1.24 -15.27 7.69
CA ARG A 201 -0.76 -15.09 6.31
C ARG A 201 -1.82 -14.46 5.43
N GLU A 202 -3.05 -14.99 5.46
CA GLU A 202 -4.17 -14.44 4.68
C GLU A 202 -4.46 -12.98 5.02
N ALA A 203 -4.42 -12.62 6.30
CA ALA A 203 -4.67 -11.24 6.75
C ALA A 203 -3.58 -10.28 6.28
N ILE A 204 -2.30 -10.69 6.33
CA ILE A 204 -1.19 -9.88 5.81
C ILE A 204 -1.25 -9.76 4.30
N ASP A 205 -1.50 -10.85 3.58
CA ASP A 205 -1.63 -10.84 2.13
C ASP A 205 -2.78 -9.95 1.67
N LEU A 206 -3.89 -9.97 2.41
CA LEU A 206 -5.01 -9.07 2.17
C LEU A 206 -4.63 -7.62 2.47
N GLY A 207 -3.96 -7.38 3.60
CA GLY A 207 -3.50 -6.05 3.98
C GLY A 207 -2.56 -5.42 2.94
N LEU A 208 -1.57 -6.18 2.50
CA LEU A 208 -0.60 -5.79 1.47
C LEU A 208 -1.24 -5.55 0.10
N THR A 209 -2.38 -6.16 -0.20
CA THR A 209 -3.13 -5.90 -1.45
C THR A 209 -3.59 -4.45 -1.54
N PHE A 210 -3.85 -3.81 -0.39
CA PHE A 210 -4.29 -2.41 -0.32
C PHE A 210 -3.17 -1.42 -0.02
N VAL A 211 -1.92 -1.90 0.06
CA VAL A 211 -0.78 -1.01 0.30
C VAL A 211 -0.47 -0.20 -0.97
N GLN A 212 -0.20 1.10 -0.82
CA GLN A 212 0.07 2.01 -1.94
C GLN A 212 1.23 2.95 -1.61
N ASN A 213 2.17 3.11 -2.54
CA ASN A 213 3.24 4.10 -2.40
C ASN A 213 2.67 5.48 -2.73
N HIS A 214 2.84 6.43 -1.83
CA HIS A 214 2.41 7.82 -2.01
C HIS A 214 3.13 8.53 -3.18
N LYS A 215 4.35 8.11 -3.54
CA LYS A 215 5.06 8.60 -4.73
C LYS A 215 4.59 7.90 -6.00
N ASP A 216 4.50 6.57 -5.93
CA ASP A 216 4.13 5.73 -7.07
C ASP A 216 2.72 5.19 -6.80
N LYS A 217 1.70 6.04 -6.93
CA LYS A 217 0.25 5.91 -6.55
C LYS A 217 -0.43 4.52 -6.66
N PHE A 218 0.22 3.51 -7.22
CA PHE A 218 -0.27 2.16 -7.49
C PHE A 218 0.69 1.04 -7.03
N TRP A 219 1.78 1.36 -6.33
CA TRP A 219 2.83 0.41 -5.97
C TRP A 219 2.59 -0.16 -4.58
N THR A 220 2.05 -1.37 -4.50
CA THR A 220 2.78 -2.41 -3.76
C THR A 220 3.48 -3.20 -4.86
N PRO A 221 4.81 -3.16 -4.97
CA PRO A 221 5.43 -3.99 -5.97
C PRO A 221 5.07 -5.43 -5.63
N ASP A 222 4.68 -6.21 -6.62
CA ASP A 222 4.55 -7.66 -6.44
C ASP A 222 5.82 -8.23 -5.78
N SER A 223 6.99 -7.61 -6.02
CA SER A 223 8.24 -7.94 -5.34
C SER A 223 8.25 -7.68 -3.82
N LEU A 224 7.55 -6.68 -3.28
CA LEU A 224 7.44 -6.49 -1.83
C LEU A 224 6.54 -7.58 -1.24
N LYS A 225 5.39 -7.85 -1.88
CA LYS A 225 4.50 -8.94 -1.44
C LYS A 225 5.21 -10.29 -1.49
N GLN A 226 5.94 -10.59 -2.57
CA GLN A 226 6.71 -11.83 -2.75
C GLN A 226 7.88 -11.97 -1.76
N ARG A 227 8.46 -10.86 -1.30
CA ARG A 227 9.61 -10.86 -0.37
C ARG A 227 9.21 -10.82 1.10
N TRP A 228 7.92 -10.68 1.40
CA TRP A 228 7.42 -10.73 2.77
C TRP A 228 7.59 -12.14 3.35
N LYS A 229 8.08 -12.22 4.59
CA LYS A 229 8.28 -13.49 5.30
C LYS A 229 8.02 -13.36 6.79
N ILE A 230 7.53 -14.44 7.39
CA ILE A 230 7.38 -14.62 8.83
C ILE A 230 8.18 -15.86 9.24
N GLN A 231 9.10 -15.69 10.19
CA GLN A 231 9.87 -16.80 10.76
C GLN A 231 9.19 -17.23 12.07
N TRP A 232 8.55 -18.39 12.05
CA TRP A 232 7.92 -18.97 13.23
C TRP A 232 8.97 -19.59 14.15
N ALA A 233 9.02 -19.16 15.40
CA ALA A 233 9.86 -19.75 16.44
C ALA A 233 8.97 -20.52 17.42
N GLU A 234 9.06 -21.85 17.37
CA GLU A 234 8.17 -22.79 18.07
C GLU A 234 8.97 -23.62 19.08
N ASP A 235 9.72 -22.94 19.95
CA ASP A 235 10.54 -23.57 20.99
C ASP A 235 9.72 -23.69 22.29
N PRO A 236 9.47 -24.92 22.81
CA PRO A 236 8.69 -25.15 24.02
C PRO A 236 9.21 -24.44 25.26
N VAL A 237 10.46 -23.99 25.28
CA VAL A 237 11.01 -23.15 26.37
C VAL A 237 10.21 -21.86 26.57
N ASN A 238 9.45 -21.42 25.56
CA ASN A 238 8.63 -20.21 25.60
C ASN A 238 7.18 -20.45 26.04
N GLU A 239 6.80 -21.68 26.43
CA GLU A 239 5.44 -21.99 26.92
C GLU A 239 5.10 -21.10 28.14
N ASN A 240 4.05 -20.28 28.00
CA ASN A 240 3.59 -19.32 29.00
C ASN A 240 4.68 -18.36 29.52
N ALA A 241 5.75 -18.13 28.73
CA ALA A 241 6.84 -17.24 29.11
C ALA A 241 6.34 -15.80 29.28
N VAL A 242 6.90 -15.09 30.27
CA VAL A 242 6.64 -13.65 30.45
C VAL A 242 7.42 -12.84 29.42
N LEU A 243 7.01 -11.59 29.21
CA LEU A 243 7.56 -10.74 28.14
C LEU A 243 9.09 -10.58 28.25
N GLU A 244 9.62 -10.44 29.47
CA GLU A 244 11.05 -10.29 29.72
C GLU A 244 11.85 -11.51 29.23
N ASP A 245 11.34 -12.71 29.48
CA ASP A 245 11.95 -13.97 29.07
C ASP A 245 11.91 -14.11 27.55
N ILE A 246 10.77 -13.77 26.92
CA ILE A 246 10.61 -13.80 25.46
C ILE A 246 11.56 -12.78 24.80
N CYS A 247 11.69 -11.58 25.36
CA CYS A 247 12.66 -10.58 24.89
C CYS A 247 14.10 -11.11 25.03
N GLY A 248 14.43 -11.78 26.14
CA GLY A 248 15.71 -12.46 26.34
C GLY A 248 15.98 -13.54 25.29
N TYR A 249 14.99 -14.41 25.05
CA TYR A 249 15.03 -15.45 24.03
C TYR A 249 15.28 -14.86 22.65
N PHE A 250 14.52 -13.84 22.24
CA PHE A 250 14.68 -13.19 20.94
C PHE A 250 16.07 -12.59 20.75
N ARG A 251 16.61 -11.91 21.78
CA ARG A 251 17.98 -11.35 21.72
C ARG A 251 19.02 -12.46 21.54
N LYS A 252 18.93 -13.54 22.30
CA LYS A 252 19.82 -14.71 22.13
C LYS A 252 19.67 -15.32 20.73
N PHE A 253 18.45 -15.51 20.25
CA PHE A 253 18.14 -16.03 18.93
C PHE A 253 18.73 -15.17 17.80
N ARG A 254 18.68 -13.84 17.95
CA ARG A 254 19.36 -12.88 17.08
C ARG A 254 20.88 -13.01 17.16
N ASP A 255 21.43 -12.97 18.36
CA ASP A 255 22.88 -12.90 18.60
C ASP A 255 23.59 -14.21 18.17
N GLU A 256 22.87 -15.33 18.19
CA GLU A 256 23.30 -16.62 17.63
C GLU A 256 23.18 -16.71 16.10
N GLY A 257 22.71 -15.65 15.43
CA GLY A 257 22.56 -15.62 13.97
C GLY A 257 21.42 -16.49 13.43
N LYS A 258 20.43 -16.85 14.26
CA LYS A 258 19.31 -17.73 13.86
C LYS A 258 18.17 -16.98 13.16
N ILE A 259 18.18 -15.64 13.22
CA ILE A 259 17.22 -14.81 12.48
C ILE A 259 17.64 -14.75 11.02
N GLU A 260 16.70 -15.07 10.12
CA GLU A 260 16.98 -15.01 8.70
C GLU A 260 17.33 -13.58 8.23
N PRO A 261 18.26 -13.43 7.27
CA PRO A 261 18.64 -12.14 6.73
C PRO A 261 17.45 -11.35 6.18
N GLY A 262 17.36 -10.06 6.54
CA GLY A 262 16.31 -9.14 6.08
C GLY A 262 15.09 -9.04 7.01
N LEU A 263 14.92 -9.97 7.96
CA LEU A 263 13.90 -9.84 9.00
C LEU A 263 14.31 -8.80 10.06
N ARG A 264 13.32 -8.21 10.74
CA ARG A 264 13.58 -7.27 11.84
C ARG A 264 14.33 -7.97 12.98
N GLN A 265 15.34 -7.27 13.51
CA GLN A 265 16.20 -7.74 14.60
C GLN A 265 16.05 -6.93 15.90
N ASP A 266 15.19 -5.92 15.87
CA ASP A 266 14.96 -4.98 16.97
C ASP A 266 13.51 -5.02 17.49
N THR A 267 12.70 -5.88 16.90
CA THR A 267 11.26 -6.04 17.14
C THR A 267 10.83 -7.41 16.64
N PHE A 268 9.87 -8.00 17.33
CA PHE A 268 9.32 -9.30 17.01
C PHE A 268 7.84 -9.39 17.39
N PHE A 269 7.17 -10.43 16.92
CA PHE A 269 5.82 -10.79 17.34
C PHE A 269 5.85 -11.98 18.29
N TYR A 270 4.87 -12.07 19.17
CA TYR A 270 4.58 -13.28 19.91
C TYR A 270 3.08 -13.54 19.99
N VAL A 271 2.72 -14.81 20.20
CA VAL A 271 1.33 -15.28 20.16
C VAL A 271 1.04 -16.11 21.40
N ASP A 272 0.19 -15.55 22.27
CA ASP A 272 -0.35 -16.22 23.44
C ASP A 272 -1.65 -17.00 23.11
N ALA A 273 -2.16 -17.74 24.10
CA ALA A 273 -3.39 -18.52 23.93
C ALA A 273 -4.59 -17.66 23.51
N ALA A 274 -4.68 -16.42 24.03
CA ALA A 274 -5.76 -15.49 23.71
C ALA A 274 -5.68 -14.99 22.27
N ALA A 275 -4.47 -14.77 21.74
CA ALA A 275 -4.24 -14.42 20.34
C ALA A 275 -4.64 -15.58 19.41
N ILE A 276 -4.30 -16.83 19.74
CA ILE A 276 -4.75 -18.01 18.99
C ILE A 276 -6.28 -18.08 19.00
N GLN A 277 -6.90 -17.99 20.17
CA GLN A 277 -8.36 -18.06 20.33
C GLN A 277 -9.06 -16.94 19.54
N SER A 278 -8.51 -15.72 19.54
CA SER A 278 -9.08 -14.59 18.77
C SER A 278 -9.18 -14.85 17.27
N SER A 279 -8.34 -15.74 16.71
CA SER A 279 -8.41 -16.14 15.30
C SER A 279 -9.51 -17.17 15.01
N LEU A 280 -9.96 -17.91 16.02
CA LEU A 280 -11.01 -18.92 15.92
C LEU A 280 -12.41 -18.29 16.07
N ASP A 281 -12.55 -17.29 16.94
CA ASP A 281 -13.84 -16.75 17.35
C ASP A 281 -14.49 -15.79 16.34
N HIS A 282 -13.76 -15.28 15.36
CA HIS A 282 -14.24 -14.18 14.50
C HIS A 282 -14.11 -14.48 12.99
N CYS A 283 -15.26 -14.73 12.32
CA CYS A 283 -15.39 -14.77 10.84
C CYS A 283 -16.89 -14.58 10.43
N PRO A 284 -17.32 -13.56 9.63
CA PRO A 284 -16.60 -12.42 9.06
C PRO A 284 -16.64 -11.16 9.95
N LEU A 285 -15.77 -10.20 9.68
CA LEU A 285 -15.01 -9.48 10.72
C LEU A 285 -15.34 -7.98 10.81
N PRO A 286 -15.56 -7.45 12.03
CA PRO A 286 -15.08 -6.12 12.39
C PRO A 286 -13.77 -6.16 13.22
N GLU A 287 -13.36 -7.32 13.73
CA GLU A 287 -12.19 -7.48 14.61
C GLU A 287 -11.43 -8.76 14.26
N ARG A 288 -10.59 -8.69 13.22
CA ARG A 288 -9.67 -9.80 12.92
C ARG A 288 -8.75 -9.98 14.13
N GLY A 289 -8.40 -11.22 14.45
CA GLY A 289 -7.54 -11.54 15.59
C GLY A 289 -6.26 -10.69 15.69
N TYR A 290 -5.46 -10.91 16.72
CA TYR A 290 -4.29 -10.07 16.96
C TYR A 290 -3.01 -10.88 17.15
N VAL A 291 -1.88 -10.20 16.98
CA VAL A 291 -0.57 -10.59 17.50
C VAL A 291 -0.11 -9.58 18.54
N LEU A 292 0.79 -9.99 19.43
CA LEU A 292 1.47 -9.06 20.31
C LEU A 292 2.80 -8.68 19.68
N ALA A 293 3.02 -7.39 19.47
CA ALA A 293 4.28 -6.88 18.98
C ALA A 293 5.12 -6.32 20.12
N ALA A 294 6.36 -6.78 20.21
CA ALA A 294 7.25 -6.53 21.33
C ALA A 294 8.50 -5.78 20.90
N ASP A 295 8.95 -4.90 21.80
CA ASP A 295 10.25 -4.26 21.72
C ASP A 295 11.34 -5.20 22.29
N ALA A 296 12.28 -5.62 21.46
CA ALA A 296 13.39 -6.51 21.85
C ALA A 296 14.29 -5.94 22.96
N PHE A 297 14.30 -4.62 23.13
CA PHE A 297 15.09 -3.91 24.12
C PHE A 297 14.23 -3.35 25.25
N HIS A 298 12.98 -3.85 25.40
CA HIS A 298 12.20 -3.56 26.58
C HIS A 298 12.96 -4.00 27.84
N ASP A 299 12.82 -3.16 28.86
CA ASP A 299 13.40 -3.32 30.17
C ASP A 299 12.41 -2.71 31.15
N ALA A 300 11.75 -3.57 31.94
CA ALA A 300 10.75 -3.18 32.92
C ALA A 300 11.32 -2.28 34.04
N THR A 301 12.64 -2.26 34.23
CA THR A 301 13.32 -1.45 35.25
C THR A 301 13.62 -0.03 34.78
N LYS A 302 13.63 0.21 33.46
CA LYS A 302 13.77 1.56 32.92
C LYS A 302 12.47 2.31 33.18
N LEU A 303 12.60 3.51 33.75
CA LEU A 303 11.49 4.43 33.94
C LEU A 303 10.64 4.49 32.66
N PRO A 304 9.30 4.41 32.76
CA PRO A 304 8.43 4.53 31.58
C PRO A 304 8.82 5.79 30.83
N THR A 305 9.42 5.66 29.66
CA THR A 305 9.76 6.80 28.81
C THR A 305 8.46 7.46 28.38
N TYR A 306 8.31 8.75 28.71
CA TYR A 306 7.32 9.77 28.30
C TYR A 306 5.81 9.44 28.27
N LEU A 307 5.39 8.18 28.27
CA LEU A 307 4.04 7.69 28.08
C LEU A 307 3.73 6.61 29.12
N TYR A 308 3.07 7.02 30.20
CA TYR A 308 2.61 6.16 31.27
C TYR A 308 1.81 4.97 30.73
N GLY A 309 2.29 3.75 31.02
CA GLY A 309 1.54 2.51 30.81
C GLY A 309 2.02 1.59 29.68
N PHE A 310 2.95 2.00 28.81
CA PHE A 310 3.53 1.05 27.84
C PHE A 310 4.31 -0.05 28.57
N LYS A 311 3.91 -1.31 28.37
CA LYS A 311 4.49 -2.49 29.05
C LYS A 311 5.42 -3.29 28.13
N GLY A 312 6.05 -2.64 27.15
CA GLY A 312 6.97 -3.32 26.22
C GLY A 312 6.32 -4.05 25.05
N SER A 313 4.99 -4.27 25.08
CA SER A 313 4.24 -4.86 23.97
C SER A 313 2.92 -4.13 23.65
N VAL A 314 2.44 -4.32 22.42
CA VAL A 314 1.19 -3.77 21.88
C VAL A 314 0.42 -4.88 21.16
N ARG A 315 -0.89 -4.98 21.38
CA ARG A 315 -1.77 -5.84 20.55
C ARG A 315 -1.95 -5.20 19.18
N VAL A 316 -1.74 -5.96 18.13
CA VAL A 316 -1.82 -5.49 16.74
C VAL A 316 -2.72 -6.43 15.95
N ALA A 317 -3.75 -5.88 15.31
CA ALA A 317 -4.63 -6.60 14.39
C ALA A 317 -3.80 -7.24 13.27
N LEU A 318 -4.17 -8.45 12.85
CA LEU A 318 -3.41 -9.20 11.83
C LEU A 318 -3.24 -8.40 10.54
N THR A 319 -4.29 -7.73 10.08
CA THR A 319 -4.33 -6.82 8.91
C THR A 319 -3.42 -5.60 9.02
N GLY A 320 -3.04 -5.22 10.24
CA GLY A 320 -2.18 -4.09 10.53
C GLY A 320 -0.75 -4.48 10.92
N ALA A 321 -0.39 -5.77 10.98
CA ALA A 321 0.89 -6.17 11.57
C ALA A 321 2.10 -5.64 10.77
N PHE A 322 2.03 -5.57 9.45
CA PHE A 322 3.13 -5.02 8.63
C PHE A 322 3.42 -3.54 8.92
N THR A 323 2.42 -2.77 9.37
CA THR A 323 2.55 -1.34 9.69
C THR A 323 3.52 -1.11 10.86
N THR A 324 3.70 -2.13 11.70
CA THR A 324 4.64 -2.13 12.81
C THR A 324 6.10 -2.19 12.38
N PHE A 325 6.38 -2.53 11.13
CA PHE A 325 7.74 -2.51 10.58
C PHE A 325 8.33 -1.08 10.65
N HIS A 326 7.48 -0.07 10.86
CA HIS A 326 7.86 1.35 10.95
C HIS A 326 7.94 1.88 12.36
N ALA A 327 7.52 1.11 13.35
CA ALA A 327 7.44 1.47 14.77
C ALA A 327 8.78 1.84 15.44
N ARG A 328 9.88 1.85 14.69
CA ARG A 328 11.22 2.12 15.23
C ARG A 328 12.16 2.85 14.25
N LEU A 329 11.64 3.67 13.34
CA LEU A 329 12.52 4.45 12.44
C LEU A 329 13.41 5.47 13.18
N ILE A 330 13.19 5.68 14.47
CA ILE A 330 13.99 6.56 15.32
C ILE A 330 14.64 5.71 16.42
N PRO A 331 15.98 5.55 16.41
CA PRO A 331 16.71 4.88 17.49
C PRO A 331 16.48 5.60 18.82
N ARG A 332 16.30 4.83 19.91
CA ARG A 332 16.20 5.40 21.26
C ARG A 332 17.43 6.27 21.55
N GLY A 333 17.19 7.53 21.94
CA GLY A 333 18.25 8.50 22.23
C GLY A 333 18.79 9.28 21.03
N SER A 334 18.18 9.12 19.84
CA SER A 334 18.48 9.99 18.70
C SER A 334 17.98 11.43 18.97
N PRO A 335 18.65 12.48 18.46
CA PRO A 335 18.09 13.84 18.44
C PRO A 335 16.74 13.92 17.70
N LYS A 336 16.46 12.96 16.81
CA LYS A 336 15.16 12.79 16.12
C LYS A 336 14.09 12.10 16.98
N ASP A 337 14.45 11.66 18.18
CA ASP A 337 13.58 11.08 19.22
C ASP A 337 12.99 12.17 20.13
N ASP A 338 13.27 13.45 19.84
CA ASP A 338 12.69 14.60 20.52
C ASP A 338 11.16 14.66 20.30
N PRO A 339 10.34 14.55 21.36
CA PRO A 339 8.89 14.64 21.27
C PRO A 339 8.34 16.00 20.82
N THR A 340 9.16 17.05 20.83
CA THR A 340 8.78 18.39 20.37
C THR A 340 9.01 18.58 18.87
N ALA A 341 9.82 17.72 18.25
CA ALA A 341 10.11 17.73 16.82
C ALA A 341 9.24 16.70 16.07
N GLU A 342 8.40 17.19 15.16
CA GLU A 342 7.58 16.44 14.19
C GLU A 342 6.39 15.62 14.75
N HIS A 343 5.22 16.26 14.74
CA HIS A 343 3.95 15.67 15.18
C HIS A 343 3.37 14.55 14.28
N ASN A 344 3.88 14.30 13.07
CA ASN A 344 3.18 13.45 12.10
C ASN A 344 3.95 12.21 11.58
N LEU A 345 5.27 12.11 11.80
CA LEU A 345 6.09 11.03 11.21
C LEU A 345 6.82 10.16 12.25
N ARG A 346 6.78 10.51 13.54
CA ARG A 346 7.30 9.68 14.62
C ARG A 346 6.44 8.42 14.80
N GLN A 347 7.09 7.26 14.72
CA GLN A 347 6.51 5.94 14.96
C GLN A 347 7.50 5.24 15.91
N SER A 348 7.38 5.48 17.22
CA SER A 348 7.99 4.62 18.25
C SER A 348 6.93 3.66 18.76
N TRP A 349 7.32 2.53 19.36
CA TRP A 349 6.37 1.59 19.98
C TRP A 349 5.48 2.24 21.03
N GLU A 350 5.99 3.23 21.76
CA GLU A 350 5.20 4.01 22.73
C GLU A 350 4.17 4.91 22.06
N VAL A 351 4.51 5.53 20.92
CA VAL A 351 3.56 6.33 20.14
C VAL A 351 2.48 5.44 19.52
N ILE A 352 2.85 4.26 19.02
CA ILE A 352 1.88 3.26 18.53
C ILE A 352 0.98 2.79 19.68
N TYR A 353 1.54 2.49 20.85
CA TYR A 353 0.78 2.12 22.05
C TYR A 353 -0.21 3.21 22.48
N LYS A 354 0.20 4.48 22.48
CA LYS A 354 -0.69 5.61 22.74
C LYS A 354 -1.83 5.68 21.72
N ARG A 355 -1.53 5.50 20.43
CA ARG A 355 -2.53 5.52 19.35
C ARG A 355 -3.48 4.31 19.41
N ALA A 356 -3.01 3.16 19.89
CA ALA A 356 -3.83 1.96 20.11
C ALA A 356 -4.88 2.11 21.22
N LYS A 357 -4.76 3.14 22.07
CA LYS A 357 -5.53 3.33 23.31
C LYS A 357 -6.61 4.44 23.25
N PHE A 358 -7.21 4.74 22.09
CA PHE A 358 -8.28 5.76 22.00
C PHE A 358 -9.67 5.19 21.69
N ASP A 359 -10.17 4.38 22.62
CA ASP A 359 -11.46 4.48 23.34
C ASP A 359 -11.39 3.33 24.35
N GLN A 360 -11.96 3.46 25.55
CA GLN A 360 -11.83 2.46 26.62
C GLN A 360 -12.43 1.08 26.27
N SER A 361 -12.98 0.94 25.05
CA SER A 361 -13.56 -0.24 24.43
C SER A 361 -12.65 -0.99 23.46
N GLN A 362 -11.48 -0.46 23.05
CA GLN A 362 -10.69 -1.00 21.93
C GLN A 362 -9.42 -1.73 22.36
N ASN A 363 -9.21 -2.96 21.85
CA ASN A 363 -8.19 -3.90 22.33
C ASN A 363 -6.99 -4.13 21.40
N ALA A 364 -6.92 -3.56 20.18
CA ALA A 364 -5.81 -3.76 19.24
C ALA A 364 -5.52 -2.54 18.34
N TYR A 365 -4.26 -2.39 17.92
CA TYR A 365 -3.79 -1.42 16.93
C TYR A 365 -3.85 -2.00 15.51
N PRO A 366 -4.10 -1.19 14.48
CA PRO A 366 -4.62 0.17 14.54
C PRO A 366 -6.08 0.21 15.01
N PRO A 367 -6.50 1.26 15.74
CA PRO A 367 -7.83 1.30 16.34
C PRO A 367 -8.94 1.31 15.27
N PRO A 368 -10.10 0.67 15.51
CA PRO A 368 -11.30 0.89 14.70
C PRO A 368 -11.80 2.32 14.89
N SER A 369 -11.40 3.23 14.02
CA SER A 369 -11.59 4.66 14.27
C SER A 369 -13.01 5.15 13.94
N ALA A 370 -13.74 5.67 14.92
CA ALA A 370 -14.93 6.50 14.72
C ALA A 370 -14.62 7.90 14.13
N VAL A 371 -13.35 8.32 14.15
CA VAL A 371 -12.86 9.64 13.68
C VAL A 371 -12.75 9.70 12.14
N ASN A 372 -12.99 8.59 11.43
CA ASN A 372 -12.82 8.49 9.97
C ASN A 372 -13.92 9.13 9.11
N ARG A 373 -14.94 9.78 9.69
CA ARG A 373 -15.93 10.53 8.89
C ARG A 373 -15.33 11.75 8.17
N GLY A 374 -14.19 12.27 8.63
CA GLY A 374 -13.59 13.50 8.08
C GLY A 374 -12.77 13.31 6.81
N TRP A 375 -12.28 12.10 6.54
CA TRP A 375 -11.48 11.78 5.33
C TRP A 375 -12.25 10.98 4.30
N TYR A 376 -13.43 10.47 4.67
CA TYR A 376 -14.35 9.83 3.74
C TYR A 376 -15.32 10.87 3.17
N HIS A 377 -14.90 11.51 2.07
CA HIS A 377 -15.88 12.01 1.12
C HIS A 377 -16.30 10.85 0.21
N SER A 378 -17.54 10.38 0.35
CA SER A 378 -18.18 9.48 -0.62
C SER A 378 -18.06 9.98 -2.07
N GLY A 379 -17.82 11.29 -2.27
CA GLY A 379 -17.50 11.90 -3.56
C GLY A 379 -16.14 11.55 -4.18
N LEU A 380 -15.29 10.73 -3.54
CA LEU A 380 -14.08 10.14 -4.15
C LEU A 380 -14.30 8.71 -4.68
N ASP A 381 -15.34 8.01 -4.23
CA ASP A 381 -15.79 6.73 -4.82
C ASP A 381 -16.83 6.93 -5.96
N ASN A 382 -17.38 8.14 -6.11
CA ASN A 382 -18.37 8.45 -7.15
C ASN A 382 -17.83 8.42 -8.61
N THR A 383 -16.57 8.04 -8.85
CA THR A 383 -16.09 7.75 -10.21
C THR A 383 -16.42 6.35 -10.72
N ILE A 384 -17.09 5.49 -9.93
CA ILE A 384 -17.50 4.13 -10.39
C ILE A 384 -19.01 3.89 -10.28
N LEU A 385 -19.80 4.89 -9.85
CA LEU A 385 -21.26 4.85 -9.94
C LEU A 385 -21.75 6.01 -10.79
N ASN A 386 -21.66 5.85 -12.12
CA ASN A 386 -22.62 6.40 -13.06
C ASN A 386 -22.44 5.76 -14.44
N LYS A 387 -23.41 4.90 -14.74
CA LYS A 387 -23.71 4.16 -15.99
C LYS A 387 -22.89 2.91 -16.26
#